data_AF-A0A523XR27-F1
#
_entry.id   AF-A0A523XR27-F1
#
_cell.length_a   1.000
_cell.length_b   1.000
_cell.length_c   1.000
_cell.angle_alpha   90.00
_cell.angle_beta   90.00
_cell.angle_gamma   90.00
#
_symmetry.space_group_name_H-M   'P 1'
#
loop_
_entity.id
_entity.type
_entity.pdbx_description
1 polymer ?
#
loop_
_entity_poly.entity_id
_entity_poly.type
_entity_poly.pdbx_seq_one_letter_code
_entity_poly.pdbx_strand_id
1 'polypeptide(L)'
;MQQSKNMLTKKIKEKSPIQGVVISSRRVYVYSDETDQEIELENLLINLLRDHGPLTRNELVSLTHIPRSTLYDNLAKMISDGVIAKESVPRSTRGRPKVLFKLA
;
A
#
# COMPACT_ATOMS: atom_id res chain seq x y z
N MET A 1 13.17 7.66 28.29
CA MET A 1 13.78 7.13 27.03
C MET A 1 12.97 7.65 25.85
N GLN A 2 13.25 8.86 25.37
CA GLN A 2 12.39 9.58 24.41
C GLN A 2 13.21 10.15 23.25
N GLN A 3 14.12 9.38 22.65
CA GLN A 3 14.98 9.91 21.58
C GLN A 3 15.28 8.85 20.53
N SER A 4 14.28 8.49 19.71
CA SER A 4 14.57 7.76 18.45
C SER A 4 13.57 7.98 17.30
N LYS A 5 12.45 8.69 17.50
CA LYS A 5 11.43 8.87 16.43
C LYS A 5 11.70 10.02 15.45
N ASN A 6 12.71 10.86 15.70
CA ASN A 6 12.83 12.17 15.02
C ASN A 6 13.69 12.21 13.74
N MET A 7 14.24 11.09 13.25
CA MET A 7 15.16 11.14 12.10
C MET A 7 14.59 10.65 10.76
N LEU A 8 13.47 9.92 10.76
CA LEU A 8 12.89 9.34 9.53
C LEU A 8 11.76 10.19 8.92
N THR A 9 11.22 11.14 9.67
CA THR A 9 10.03 11.93 9.28
C THR A 9 10.32 13.15 8.41
N LYS A 10 11.60 13.59 8.31
CA LYS A 10 11.94 14.87 7.69
C LYS A 10 12.09 14.87 6.16
N LYS A 11 12.09 13.71 5.49
CA LYS A 11 12.40 13.62 4.04
C LYS A 11 11.21 13.27 3.12
N ILE A 12 9.99 13.14 3.65
CA ILE A 12 8.80 12.68 2.90
C ILE A 12 7.84 13.85 2.63
N LYS A 13 8.37 15.08 2.49
CA LYS A 13 7.59 16.24 2.03
C LYS A 13 7.79 16.39 0.55
N GLU A 14 6.95 15.76 -0.28
CA GLU A 14 6.44 16.35 -1.53
C GLU A 14 5.58 15.32 -2.30
N LYS A 15 4.29 15.66 -2.43
CA LYS A 15 3.28 15.11 -3.35
C LYS A 15 2.83 13.66 -3.16
N SER A 16 1.85 13.47 -2.26
CA SER A 16 0.77 12.49 -2.41
C SER A 16 -0.36 12.84 -1.42
N PRO A 17 -1.63 12.50 -1.71
CA PRO A 17 -2.77 12.78 -0.81
C PRO A 17 -2.62 12.11 0.57
N ILE A 18 -1.65 11.20 0.73
CA ILE A 18 -1.19 10.65 2.00
C ILE A 18 0.16 11.30 2.32
N GLN A 19 0.24 12.16 3.35
CA GLN A 19 1.46 12.93 3.67
C GLN A 19 2.60 12.07 4.24
N GLY A 20 2.32 10.82 4.61
CA GLY A 20 3.33 9.83 4.95
C GLY A 20 2.71 8.53 5.45
N VAL A 21 3.36 7.41 5.18
CA VAL A 21 3.04 6.09 5.74
C VAL A 21 4.25 5.61 6.54
N VAL A 22 4.08 5.48 7.87
CA VAL A 22 5.07 4.80 8.71
C VAL A 22 4.58 3.38 8.97
N ILE A 23 5.43 2.41 8.66
CA ILE A 23 5.15 0.99 8.89
C ILE A 23 5.83 0.56 10.18
N SER A 24 5.05 0.08 11.14
CA SER A 24 5.55 -0.63 12.32
C SER A 24 4.69 -1.86 12.54
N SER A 25 5.28 -3.06 12.46
CA SER A 25 4.59 -4.31 12.84
C SER A 25 3.19 -4.49 12.21
N ARG A 26 3.06 -4.22 10.89
CA ARG A 26 1.80 -4.24 10.06
C ARG A 26 0.83 -3.07 10.24
N ARG A 27 1.06 -2.20 11.22
CA ARG A 27 0.29 -0.96 11.38
C ARG A 27 0.82 0.11 10.44
N VAL A 28 -0.10 0.88 9.89
CA VAL A 28 0.16 2.05 9.05
C VAL A 28 -0.36 3.28 9.76
N TYR A 29 0.54 4.21 10.01
CA TYR A 29 0.18 5.55 10.45
C TYR A 29 -0.03 6.42 9.22
N VAL A 30 -1.28 6.86 9.01
CA VAL A 30 -1.65 7.82 7.98
C VAL A 30 -1.68 9.20 8.63
N TYR A 31 -0.82 10.09 8.17
CA TYR A 31 -0.77 11.48 8.59
C TYR A 31 -1.47 12.34 7.54
N SER A 32 -2.40 13.19 7.98
CA SER A 32 -3.02 14.26 7.19
C SER A 32 -2.98 15.57 8.00
N ASP A 33 -3.15 16.72 7.35
CA ASP A 33 -3.13 18.04 8.02
C ASP A 33 -4.17 18.15 9.16
N GLU A 34 -5.20 17.30 9.17
CA GLU A 34 -6.32 17.36 10.10
C GLU A 34 -6.42 16.15 11.05
N THR A 35 -5.83 15.00 10.69
CA THR A 35 -5.95 13.77 11.49
C THR A 35 -4.70 12.87 11.42
N ASP A 36 -4.30 12.39 12.60
CA ASP A 36 -3.37 11.28 12.78
C ASP A 36 -4.19 10.02 13.07
N GLN A 37 -4.24 9.09 12.11
CA GLN A 37 -4.97 7.84 12.29
C GLN A 37 -4.04 6.63 12.16
N GLU A 38 -4.15 5.74 13.14
CA GLU A 38 -3.56 4.40 13.06
C GLU A 38 -4.58 3.48 12.41
N ILE A 39 -4.23 2.93 11.25
CA ILE A 39 -5.03 1.95 10.54
C ILE A 39 -4.21 0.70 10.23
N GLU A 40 -4.90 -0.43 10.14
CA GLU A 40 -4.29 -1.67 9.64
C GLU A 40 -3.97 -1.52 8.14
N LEU A 41 -2.81 -2.03 7.73
CA LEU A 41 -2.38 -1.98 6.32
C LEU A 41 -3.43 -2.60 5.38
N GLU A 42 -4.06 -3.70 5.80
CA GLU A 42 -5.10 -4.36 5.01
C GLU A 42 -6.27 -3.42 4.71
N ASN A 43 -6.71 -2.63 5.70
CA ASN A 43 -7.79 -1.66 5.53
C ASN A 43 -7.39 -0.53 4.57
N LEU A 44 -6.14 -0.05 4.65
CA LEU A 44 -5.63 0.93 3.69
C LEU A 44 -5.69 0.39 2.26
N LEU A 45 -5.23 -0.85 2.05
CA LEU A 45 -5.22 -1.48 0.73
C LEU A 45 -6.63 -1.72 0.19
N ILE A 46 -7.57 -2.12 1.06
CA ILE A 46 -8.99 -2.27 0.68
C ILE A 46 -9.56 -0.93 0.23
N ASN A 47 -9.32 0.15 0.98
CA ASN A 47 -9.81 1.48 0.62
C ASN A 47 -9.24 1.94 -0.72
N LEU A 48 -7.93 1.77 -0.95
CA LEU A 48 -7.31 2.12 -2.23
C LEU A 48 -7.90 1.33 -3.41
N LEU A 49 -8.12 0.02 -3.25
CA LEU A 49 -8.74 -0.81 -4.29
C LEU A 49 -10.22 -0.49 -4.51
N ARG A 50 -10.93 -0.02 -3.48
CA ARG A 50 -12.30 0.47 -3.59
C ARG A 50 -12.35 1.79 -4.36
N ASP A 51 -11.46 2.72 -4.03
CA ASP A 51 -11.49 4.09 -4.55
C ASP A 51 -10.92 4.20 -5.96
N HIS A 52 -9.86 3.44 -6.27
CA HIS A 52 -9.18 3.47 -7.57
C HIS A 52 -9.51 2.28 -8.48
N GLY A 53 -10.20 1.26 -7.97
CA GLY A 53 -10.44 0.01 -8.68
C GLY A 53 -9.21 -0.90 -8.73
N PRO A 54 -9.10 -1.80 -9.73
CA PRO A 54 -8.01 -2.76 -9.82
C PRO A 54 -6.64 -2.08 -10.01
N LEU A 55 -5.69 -2.37 -9.13
CA LEU A 55 -4.35 -1.77 -9.14
C LEU A 55 -3.27 -2.84 -9.21
N THR A 56 -2.14 -2.51 -9.83
CA THR A 56 -0.91 -3.29 -9.72
C THR A 56 -0.22 -3.04 -8.40
N ARG A 57 0.65 -3.98 -8.00
CA ARG A 57 1.55 -3.77 -6.87
C ARG A 57 2.44 -2.53 -7.05
N ASN A 58 2.83 -2.17 -8.28
CA ASN A 58 3.64 -0.96 -8.50
C ASN A 58 2.82 0.31 -8.26
N GLU A 59 1.57 0.36 -8.72
CA GLU A 59 0.67 1.48 -8.43
C GLU A 59 0.42 1.59 -6.92
N LEU A 60 0.24 0.46 -6.22
CA LEU A 60 0.16 0.45 -4.75
C LEU A 60 1.43 0.99 -4.07
N VAL A 61 2.63 0.63 -4.57
CA VAL A 61 3.89 1.22 -4.07
C VAL A 61 3.89 2.73 -4.30
N SER A 62 3.50 3.19 -5.49
CA SER A 62 3.48 4.62 -5.81
C SER A 62 2.48 5.42 -4.96
N LEU A 63 1.33 4.84 -4.63
CA LEU A 63 0.30 5.50 -3.82
C LEU A 63 0.65 5.49 -2.32
N THR A 64 1.21 4.39 -1.82
CA THR A 64 1.42 4.18 -0.38
C THR A 64 2.83 4.44 0.10
N HIS A 65 3.81 4.46 -0.82
CA HIS A 65 5.25 4.45 -0.51
C HIS A 65 5.71 3.25 0.33
N ILE A 66 4.87 2.22 0.46
CA ILE A 66 5.20 0.99 1.19
C ILE A 66 6.17 0.15 0.37
N PRO A 67 7.20 -0.46 1.00
CA PRO A 67 8.11 -1.35 0.31
C PRO A 67 7.40 -2.49 -0.41
N ARG A 68 7.88 -2.79 -1.62
CA ARG A 68 7.30 -3.81 -2.48
C ARG A 68 7.24 -5.20 -1.86
N SER A 69 8.21 -5.55 -1.00
CA SER A 69 8.21 -6.81 -0.24
C SER A 69 7.09 -6.84 0.80
N THR A 70 6.92 -5.77 1.57
CA THR A 70 5.81 -5.65 2.53
C THR A 70 4.45 -5.76 1.85
N LEU A 71 4.27 -5.09 0.70
CA LEU A 71 3.04 -5.26 -0.09
C LEU A 71 2.89 -6.68 -0.62
N TYR A 72 3.97 -7.36 -0.99
CA TYR A 72 3.89 -8.76 -1.43
C TYR A 72 3.33 -9.67 -0.34
N ASP A 73 3.88 -9.59 0.87
CA ASP A 73 3.47 -10.45 1.99
C ASP A 73 2.00 -10.21 2.38
N ASN A 74 1.58 -8.94 2.43
CA ASN A 74 0.20 -8.59 2.78
C ASN A 74 -0.79 -8.95 1.67
N LEU A 75 -0.47 -8.65 0.40
CA LEU A 75 -1.35 -9.03 -0.71
C LEU A 75 -1.47 -10.56 -0.82
N ALA A 76 -0.40 -11.31 -0.60
CA ALA A 76 -0.45 -12.78 -0.58
C ALA A 76 -1.38 -13.30 0.52
N LYS A 77 -1.29 -12.72 1.73
CA LYS A 77 -2.19 -13.04 2.83
C LYS A 77 -3.65 -12.71 2.48
N MET A 78 -3.93 -11.49 2.01
CA MET A 78 -5.29 -11.06 1.65
C MET A 78 -5.91 -11.91 0.52
N ILE A 79 -5.09 -12.42 -0.42
CA ILE A 79 -5.56 -13.38 -1.44
C ILE A 79 -5.92 -14.72 -0.78
N SER A 80 -5.07 -15.22 0.12
CA SER A 80 -5.34 -16.46 0.85
C SER A 80 -6.60 -16.37 1.70
N ASP A 81 -6.86 -15.20 2.28
CA ASP A 81 -8.03 -14.92 3.11
C ASP A 81 -9.29 -14.63 2.26
N GLY A 82 -9.18 -14.60 0.93
CA GLY A 82 -10.29 -14.37 0.01
C GLY A 82 -10.80 -12.92 -0.04
N VAL A 83 -10.03 -11.96 0.50
CA VAL A 83 -10.40 -10.54 0.53
C VAL A 83 -10.18 -9.86 -0.82
N ILE A 84 -9.12 -10.27 -1.53
CA ILE A 84 -8.78 -9.74 -2.85
C ILE A 84 -8.47 -10.86 -3.84
N ALA A 85 -8.70 -10.60 -5.12
CA ALA A 85 -8.33 -11.47 -6.21
C ALA A 85 -7.17 -10.87 -7.02
N LYS A 86 -6.34 -11.74 -7.62
CA LYS A 86 -5.34 -11.35 -8.62
C LYS A 86 -5.81 -11.72 -10.02
N GLU A 87 -5.61 -10.81 -10.97
CA GLU A 87 -5.95 -11.00 -12.37
C GLU A 87 -4.71 -10.75 -13.24
N SER A 88 -4.36 -11.72 -14.09
CA SER A 88 -3.29 -11.54 -15.06
C SER A 88 -3.86 -10.95 -16.33
N VAL A 89 -3.43 -9.74 -16.67
CA VAL A 89 -3.78 -9.09 -17.93
C VAL A 89 -2.77 -9.54 -18.99
N PRO A 90 -3.21 -10.29 -20.02
CA PRO A 90 -2.33 -10.73 -21.08
C PRO A 90 -1.77 -9.52 -21.83
N ARG A 91 -0.50 -9.62 -22.24
CA ARG A 91 0.18 -8.58 -23.01
C ARG A 91 0.52 -9.14 -24.38
N SER A 92 0.32 -8.34 -25.43
CA SER A 92 0.66 -8.71 -26.82
C SER A 92 2.18 -8.78 -27.06
N THR A 93 3.00 -8.24 -26.17
CA THR A 93 4.47 -8.21 -26.27
C THR A 93 5.14 -9.23 -25.36
N ARG A 94 6.35 -9.68 -25.72
CA ARG A 94 7.22 -10.54 -24.89
C ARG A 94 7.44 -9.96 -23.49
N GLY A 95 7.34 -10.80 -22.45
CA GLY A 95 7.57 -10.43 -21.05
C GLY A 95 6.55 -11.02 -20.08
N ARG A 96 6.69 -10.72 -18.79
CA ARG A 96 5.73 -11.18 -17.77
C ARG A 96 4.40 -10.40 -17.89
N PRO A 97 3.24 -11.07 -17.82
CA PRO A 97 1.93 -10.41 -17.80
C PRO A 97 1.81 -9.35 -16.69
N LYS A 98 0.98 -8.32 -16.92
CA LYS A 98 0.64 -7.34 -15.88
C LYS A 98 -0.31 -8.02 -14.90
N VAL A 99 -0.06 -7.89 -13.60
CA VAL A 99 -0.94 -8.46 -12.56
C VAL A 99 -1.65 -7.33 -11.85
N LEU A 100 -2.97 -7.36 -11.91
CA LEU A 100 -3.88 -6.47 -11.19
C LEU A 100 -4.40 -7.19 -9.94
N PHE A 101 -4.59 -6.43 -8.88
CA PHE A 101 -5.26 -6.83 -7.65
C PHE A 101 -6.59 -6.09 -7.58
N LYS A 102 -7.67 -6.77 -7.22
CA LYS A 102 -9.01 -6.21 -7.07
C LYS A 102 -9.69 -6.80 -5.85
N LEU A 103 -10.70 -6.12 -5.32
CA LEU A 103 -11.56 -6.71 -4.29
C LEU A 103 -12.24 -7.97 -4.86
N ALA A 104 -12.31 -9.03 -4.04
CA ALA A 104 -12.89 -10.32 -4.43
C ALA A 104 -14.42 -10.24 -4.61
#